data_AF-G7H193-F1
#
_entry.id   AF-G7H193-F1
#
_cell.length_a   1.000
_cell.length_b   1.000
_cell.length_c   1.000
_cell.angle_alpha   90.00
_cell.angle_beta   90.00
_cell.angle_gamma   90.00
#
_symmetry.space_group_name_H-M   'P 1'
#
loop_
_entity.id
_entity.type
_entity.pdbx_description
1 polymer ?
#
loop_
_entity_poly.entity_id
_entity_poly.type
_entity_poly.pdbx_seq_one_letter_code
_entity_poly.pdbx_strand_id
1 'polypeptide(L)' 'MDSDDDETPIEGLLRVAAMRQEATRAEEVAVRRARLAGLSWSEIGTLLGVSKQAMHKKYRKVG' A
#
# COMPACT_ATOMS: atom_id res chain seq x y z
N MET A 1 -30.03 4.20 -1.24
CA MET A 1 -29.25 5.29 -1.83
C MET A 1 -28.46 5.82 -0.66
N ASP A 2 -27.27 5.25 -0.48
CA ASP A 2 -26.53 5.25 0.77
C ASP A 2 -25.98 6.64 1.09
N SER A 3 -26.33 7.14 2.28
CA SER A 3 -25.93 8.45 2.80
C SER A 3 -24.45 8.44 3.21
N ASP A 4 -23.56 8.58 2.24
CA ASP A 4 -22.19 9.08 2.49
C ASP A 4 -22.20 10.58 2.88
N ASP A 5 -23.37 11.24 2.87
CA ASP A 5 -23.53 12.69 3.11
C ASP A 5 -23.50 13.11 4.60
N ASP A 6 -23.53 12.18 5.56
CA ASP A 6 -23.46 12.48 7.01
C ASP A 6 -22.08 12.14 7.63
N GLU A 7 -21.09 11.75 6.82
CA GLU A 7 -19.72 11.53 7.31
C GLU A 7 -19.03 12.88 7.55
N THR A 8 -18.65 13.17 8.80
CA THR A 8 -17.88 14.39 9.07
C THR A 8 -16.53 14.33 8.33
N PRO A 9 -15.93 15.46 7.95
CA PRO A 9 -14.61 15.45 7.31
C PRO A 9 -13.55 14.69 8.11
N ILE A 10 -13.67 14.64 9.44
CA ILE A 10 -12.77 13.88 10.31
C ILE A 10 -13.01 12.37 10.16
N GLU A 11 -14.26 11.91 10.17
CA GLU A 11 -14.59 10.50 9.97
C GLU A 11 -14.14 10.01 8.60
N GLY A 12 -14.33 10.82 7.55
CA GLY A 12 -13.85 10.51 6.21
C GLY A 12 -12.33 10.36 6.15
N LEU A 13 -11.59 11.23 6.84
CA LEU A 13 -10.13 11.09 6.96
C LEU A 13 -9.72 9.84 7.74
N LEU A 14 -10.44 9.48 8.82
CA LEU A 14 -10.18 8.26 9.59
C LEU A 14 -10.45 7.00 8.75
N ARG A 15 -11.52 6.99 7.96
CA ARG A 15 -11.85 5.92 7.04
C ARG A 15 -10.76 5.76 5.98
N VAL A 16 -10.34 6.86 5.35
CA VAL A 16 -9.21 6.85 4.40
C VAL A 16 -7.92 6.37 5.07
N ALA A 17 -7.66 6.76 6.32
CA ALA A 17 -6.48 6.30 7.06
C ALA A 17 -6.53 4.79 7.33
N ALA A 18 -7.68 4.25 7.71
CA ALA A 18 -7.89 2.81 7.89
C ALA A 18 -7.69 2.04 6.58
N MET A 19 -8.25 2.53 5.47
CA MET A 19 -8.06 1.94 4.14
C MET A 19 -6.58 1.95 3.73
N ARG A 20 -5.85 3.04 3.99
CA ARG A 20 -4.40 3.13 3.71
C ARG A 20 -3.59 2.15 4.55
N GLN A 21 -3.94 1.95 5.82
CA GLN A 21 -3.28 0.95 6.66
C GLN A 21 -3.50 -0.45 6.12
N GLU A 22 -4.72 -0.78 5.73
CA GLU A 22 -5.04 -2.09 5.18
C GLU A 22 -4.36 -2.33 3.82
N ALA A 23 -4.38 -1.32 2.94
CA ALA A 23 -3.65 -1.37 1.68
C ALA A 23 -2.13 -1.56 1.90
N THR A 24 -1.57 -0.93 2.93
CA THR A 24 -0.15 -1.10 3.29
C THR A 24 0.14 -2.54 3.73
N ARG A 25 -0.71 -3.14 4.57
CA ARG A 25 -0.56 -4.55 4.98
C ARG A 25 -0.68 -5.51 3.79
N ALA A 26 -1.67 -5.30 2.94
CA ALA A 26 -1.87 -6.10 1.74
C ALA A 26 -0.68 -5.99 0.77
N GLU A 27 -0.12 -4.79 0.61
CA GLU A 27 1.08 -4.55 -0.19
C GLU A 27 2.27 -5.34 0.35
N GLU A 28 2.55 -5.29 1.66
CA GLU A 28 3.68 -6.02 2.26
C GLU A 28 3.59 -7.54 2.03
N VAL A 29 2.39 -8.10 2.18
CA VAL A 29 2.13 -9.52 1.91
C VAL A 29 2.36 -9.84 0.42
N ALA A 30 1.83 -9.01 -0.49
CA ALA A 30 2.00 -9.19 -1.93
C ALA A 30 3.47 -9.08 -2.36
N VAL A 31 4.19 -8.08 -1.84
CA VAL A 31 5.62 -7.86 -2.09
C VAL A 31 6.43 -9.04 -1.59
N ARG A 32 6.16 -9.55 -0.38
CA ARG A 32 6.84 -10.74 0.14
C ARG A 32 6.61 -11.96 -0.75
N ARG A 33 5.37 -12.20 -1.18
CA ARG A 33 5.04 -13.31 -2.11
C ARG A 33 5.75 -13.15 -3.45
N ALA A 34 5.76 -11.95 -4.02
CA ALA A 34 6.43 -11.67 -5.28
C ALA A 34 7.96 -11.85 -5.18
N ARG A 35 8.56 -11.41 -4.06
CA ARG A 35 9.98 -11.64 -3.78
C ARG A 35 10.31 -13.13 -3.65
N LEU A 36 9.45 -13.92 -2.99
CA LEU A 36 9.60 -15.37 -2.89
C LEU A 36 9.41 -16.07 -4.24
N ALA A 37 8.56 -15.53 -5.11
CA ALA A 37 8.39 -15.99 -6.49
C ALA A 37 9.54 -15.59 -7.43
N GLY A 38 10.55 -14.86 -6.92
CA GLY A 38 11.74 -14.48 -7.67
C GLY A 38 11.66 -13.13 -8.39
N LEU A 39 10.56 -12.38 -8.27
CA LEU A 39 10.46 -11.07 -8.92
C LEU A 39 11.46 -10.08 -8.33
N SER A 40 12.06 -9.26 -9.20
CA SER A 40 12.93 -8.16 -8.81
C SER A 40 12.14 -6.99 -8.21
N TRP A 41 12.81 -6.16 -7.41
CA TRP A 41 12.22 -4.94 -6.86
C TRP A 41 11.70 -3.97 -7.93
N SER A 42 12.33 -3.97 -9.12
CA SER A 42 11.88 -3.18 -10.27
C SER A 42 10.54 -3.68 -10.81
N GLU A 43 10.41 -5.00 -11.03
CA GLU A 43 9.17 -5.59 -11.56
C GLU A 43 8.00 -5.40 -10.60
N ILE A 44 8.25 -5.61 -9.31
CA ILE A 44 7.24 -5.38 -8.27
C ILE A 44 6.80 -3.92 -8.23
N GLY A 45 7.77 -2.98 -8.32
CA GLY A 45 7.46 -1.54 -8.37
C GLY A 45 6.61 -1.17 -9.58
N THR A 46 6.98 -1.67 -10.77
CA THR A 46 6.20 -1.46 -12.01
C THR A 46 4.77 -1.97 -11.88
N LEU A 47 4.55 -3.15 -11.29
CA LEU A 47 3.22 -3.74 -11.10
C LEU A 47 2.36 -2.98 -10.06
N LEU A 48 3.00 -2.42 -9.03
CA LEU A 48 2.33 -1.62 -8.00
C LEU A 48 2.17 -0.14 -8.40
N GLY A 49 2.68 0.28 -9.56
CA GLY A 49 2.67 1.69 -9.99
C GLY A 49 3.58 2.60 -9.15
N VAL A 50 4.53 2.03 -8.39
CA VAL A 50 5.46 2.78 -7.53
C VAL A 50 6.88 2.65 -8.06
N SER A 51 7.66 3.72 -7.93
CA SER A 51 9.05 3.68 -8.40
C SER A 51 9.90 2.71 -7.57
N LYS A 52 10.89 2.07 -8.19
CA LYS A 52 11.90 1.24 -7.51
C LYS A 52 12.55 1.98 -6.33
N GLN A 53 12.72 3.30 -6.44
CA GLN A 53 13.27 4.12 -5.37
C GLN A 53 12.32 4.24 -4.17
N ALA A 54 11.00 4.36 -4.40
CA ALA A 54 10.00 4.35 -3.34
C ALA A 54 10.02 3.00 -2.59
N MET A 55 10.11 1.89 -3.32
CA MET A 55 10.26 0.55 -2.75
C MET A 55 11.54 0.42 -1.94
N HIS A 56 12.69 0.81 -2.50
CA HIS A 56 13.96 0.81 -1.77
C HIS A 56 13.91 1.68 -0.52
N LYS A 57 13.29 2.87 -0.54
CA LYS A 57 13.18 3.73 0.64
C LYS A 57 12.31 3.11 1.73
N LYS A 58 11.21 2.46 1.35
CA LYS A 58 10.26 1.80 2.28
C LYS A 58 10.85 0.54 2.90
N TYR A 59 11.46 -0.33 2.09
CA TYR A 59 11.93 -1.65 2.55
C TYR A 59 13.39 -1.68 3.01
N ARG A 60 14.25 -0.69 2.67
CA ARG A 60 15.63 -0.61 3.21
C ARG A 60 15.65 -0.22 4.70
N LYS A 61 14.55 0.28 5.26
CA LYS A 61 14.44 0.64 6.68
C LYS A 61 13.99 -0.51 7.59
N VAL A 62 13.62 -1.65 7.00
CA VAL A 62 13.08 -2.84 7.69
C VAL A 62 14.02 -4.05 7.55
N GLY A 63 15.26 -3.81 7.09
CA GLY A 63 16.33 -4.79 7.03
C GLY A 63 17.38 -4.53 8.09
#